data_AF-A0A0Q7KAT5-F1
#
_entry.id   AF-A0A0Q7KAT5-F1
#
_cell.length_a   1.000
_cell.length_b   1.000
_cell.length_c   1.000
_cell.angle_alpha   90.00
_cell.angle_beta   90.00
_cell.angle_gamma   90.00
#
_symmetry.space_group_name_H-M   'P 1'
#
loop_
_entity.id
_entity.type
_entity.pdbx_description
1 polymer ?
#
loop_
_entity_poly.entity_id
_entity_poly.type
_entity_poly.pdbx_seq_one_letter_code
_entity_poly.pdbx_strand_id
1 'polypeptide(L)'
;MTAAALFAVAGTAIAGLCLLLALAIVARRGLRERAHRRSRALAEPHRQLLVALVVDDDIDQEHLATLLQLDATTWAALEPIVVSMVRKLRGEAREVLVDLLDRRGTIARLTRRLGARGAVRRARSAELLGLLGEHAPRSELERLLLRDRDPEVRIVAARALGEIGDPASAPALLSAVSGTHTVPMRIVARSLARLGPGAAPALVEAMTSAQAPARAVAAEILGLGGAVTAVGVLSSHALRDPDDDVRIRCARALGRIGVPSALSVLRRCVEPEEPAALRAVAARAVGDVGGPEAVRVLRPLVADAEHRVASNAARALAGVGPVGLEALHEMAGSGAPGATYAAEALAVRDLARPRTEDASTPVRTSP
;
A
#
# COMPACT_ATOMS: atom_id res chain seq x y z
N MET A 1 46.28 -39.48 26.08
CA MET A 1 45.82 -39.27 24.68
C MET A 1 46.67 -38.18 24.05
N THR A 2 47.22 -38.42 22.87
CA THR A 2 47.94 -37.38 22.12
C THR A 2 46.94 -36.39 21.50
N ALA A 3 47.35 -35.14 21.28
CA ALA A 3 46.50 -34.12 20.65
C ALA A 3 45.91 -34.62 19.32
N ALA A 4 46.70 -35.37 18.54
CA ALA A 4 46.27 -36.00 17.29
C ALA A 4 45.09 -36.98 17.47
N ALA A 5 45.09 -37.79 18.52
CA ALA A 5 43.98 -38.70 18.81
C ALA A 5 42.70 -37.94 19.19
N LEU A 6 42.84 -36.81 19.89
CA LEU A 6 41.71 -35.97 20.30
C LEU A 6 41.08 -35.25 19.09
N PHE A 7 41.89 -34.78 18.13
CA PHE A 7 41.42 -34.24 16.85
C PHE A 7 40.74 -35.29 15.97
N ALA A 8 41.27 -36.51 15.91
CA ALA A 8 40.65 -37.60 15.14
C ALA A 8 39.27 -37.99 15.72
N VAL A 9 39.15 -38.10 17.04
CA VAL A 9 37.86 -38.39 17.72
C VAL A 9 36.87 -37.24 17.50
N ALA A 10 37.30 -35.99 17.65
CA ALA A 10 36.43 -34.83 17.39
C ALA A 10 35.99 -34.75 15.92
N GLY A 11 36.89 -35.03 14.97
CA GLY A 11 36.59 -35.05 13.54
C GLY A 11 35.57 -36.12 13.16
N THR A 12 35.73 -37.34 13.68
CA THR A 12 34.76 -38.42 13.46
C THR A 12 33.41 -38.13 14.11
N ALA A 13 33.39 -37.51 15.30
CA ALA A 13 32.15 -37.10 15.97
C ALA A 13 31.39 -36.00 15.18
N ILE A 14 32.11 -34.99 14.67
CA ILE A 14 31.52 -33.93 13.84
C ILE A 14 31.01 -34.53 12.52
N ALA A 15 31.79 -35.38 11.85
CA ALA A 15 31.37 -36.04 10.62
C ALA A 15 30.12 -36.92 10.83
N GLY A 16 30.06 -37.66 11.95
CA GLY A 16 28.90 -38.44 12.36
C GLY A 16 27.67 -37.57 12.61
N LEU A 17 27.82 -36.44 13.30
CA LEU A 17 26.73 -35.48 13.54
C LEU A 17 26.23 -34.86 12.23
N CYS A 18 27.13 -34.48 11.32
CA CYS A 18 26.78 -33.97 10.00
C CYS A 18 26.01 -35.01 9.18
N LEU A 19 26.44 -36.28 9.19
CA LEU A 19 25.75 -37.37 8.51
C LEU A 19 24.36 -37.63 9.10
N LEU A 20 24.22 -37.63 10.43
CA LEU A 20 22.92 -37.77 11.11
C LEU A 20 21.97 -36.62 10.77
N LEU A 21 22.46 -35.38 10.74
CA LEU A 21 21.67 -34.22 10.32
C LEU A 21 21.24 -34.33 8.85
N ALA A 22 22.15 -34.75 7.95
CA ALA A 22 21.84 -34.95 6.54
C ALA A 22 20.76 -36.03 6.35
N LEU A 23 20.90 -37.18 7.02
CA LEU A 23 19.92 -38.25 7.01
C LEU A 23 18.57 -37.80 7.59
N ALA A 24 18.57 -37.03 8.68
CA ALA A 24 17.36 -36.47 9.27
C ALA A 24 16.65 -35.49 8.31
N ILE A 25 17.40 -34.65 7.58
CA ILE A 25 16.86 -33.73 6.57
C ILE A 25 16.26 -34.52 5.41
N VAL A 26 16.96 -35.52 4.87
CA VAL A 26 16.47 -36.36 3.77
C VAL A 26 15.23 -37.15 4.19
N ALA A 27 15.25 -37.78 5.37
CA ALA A 27 14.11 -38.50 5.92
C ALA A 27 12.91 -37.56 6.11
N ARG A 28 13.13 -36.37 6.67
CA ARG A 28 12.06 -35.37 6.85
C ARG A 28 11.53 -34.86 5.50
N ARG A 29 12.38 -34.70 4.50
CA ARG A 29 11.98 -34.33 3.12
C ARG A 29 11.16 -35.45 2.49
N GLY A 30 11.58 -36.71 2.60
CA GLY A 30 10.86 -37.87 2.10
C GLY A 30 9.50 -38.07 2.77
N LEU A 31 9.43 -37.89 4.09
CA LEU A 31 8.17 -37.92 4.84
C LEU A 31 7.22 -36.78 4.43
N ARG A 32 7.74 -35.56 4.25
CA ARG A 32 6.95 -34.42 3.74
C ARG A 32 6.43 -34.68 2.33
N GLU A 33 7.27 -35.22 1.45
CA GLU A 33 6.90 -35.54 0.07
C GLU A 33 5.80 -36.62 0.03
N ARG A 34 5.95 -37.70 0.81
CA ARG A 34 4.92 -38.74 0.96
C ARG A 34 3.62 -38.17 1.52
N ALA A 35 3.70 -37.32 2.55
CA ALA A 35 2.53 -36.65 3.11
C ALA A 35 1.86 -35.72 2.09
N HIS A 36 2.63 -34.99 1.28
CA HIS A 36 2.11 -34.16 0.19
C HIS A 36 1.44 -34.99 -0.91
N ARG A 37 2.04 -36.11 -1.33
CA ARG A 37 1.42 -37.02 -2.31
C ARG A 37 0.10 -37.59 -1.80
N ARG A 38 0.08 -38.06 -0.55
CA ARG A 38 -1.14 -38.56 0.11
C ARG A 38 -2.21 -37.47 0.20
N SER A 39 -1.83 -36.27 0.60
CA SER A 39 -2.73 -35.11 0.66
C SER A 39 -3.30 -34.77 -0.72
N ARG A 40 -2.48 -34.74 -1.78
CA ARG A 40 -2.98 -34.52 -3.16
C ARG A 40 -3.96 -35.60 -3.59
N ALA A 41 -3.66 -36.88 -3.33
CA ALA A 41 -4.53 -37.99 -3.67
C ALA A 41 -5.90 -37.92 -2.95
N LEU A 42 -5.92 -37.46 -1.69
CA LEU A 42 -7.18 -37.25 -0.94
C LEU A 42 -7.99 -36.06 -1.47
N ALA A 43 -7.31 -34.99 -1.90
CA ALA A 43 -7.97 -33.79 -2.39
C ALA A 43 -8.50 -33.93 -3.84
N GLU A 44 -7.83 -34.72 -4.68
CA GLU A 44 -8.12 -34.78 -6.13
C GLU A 44 -9.58 -35.10 -6.47
N PRO A 45 -10.26 -36.09 -5.85
CA PRO A 45 -11.67 -36.38 -6.15
C PRO A 45 -12.60 -35.19 -5.88
N HIS A 46 -12.24 -34.35 -4.92
CA HIS A 46 -13.07 -33.24 -4.45
C HIS A 46 -12.74 -31.90 -5.13
N ARG A 47 -11.68 -31.86 -5.97
CA ARG A 47 -11.33 -30.64 -6.71
C ARG A 47 -12.36 -30.30 -7.78
N GLN A 48 -12.97 -31.29 -8.42
CA GLN A 48 -14.02 -31.06 -9.40
C GLN A 48 -15.24 -30.41 -8.74
N LEU A 49 -15.65 -30.88 -7.57
CA LEU A 49 -16.73 -30.28 -6.76
C LEU A 49 -16.43 -28.83 -6.38
N LEU A 50 -15.19 -28.53 -5.96
CA LEU A 50 -14.78 -27.15 -5.67
C LEU A 50 -14.81 -26.23 -6.88
N VAL A 51 -14.47 -26.74 -8.08
CA VAL A 51 -14.52 -25.95 -9.31
C VAL A 51 -15.97 -25.73 -9.74
N ALA A 52 -16.80 -26.78 -9.70
CA ALA A 52 -18.23 -26.69 -10.01
C ALA A 52 -18.92 -25.64 -9.12
N LEU A 53 -18.69 -25.69 -7.80
CA LEU A 53 -19.23 -24.74 -6.82
C LEU A 53 -18.90 -23.25 -7.14
N VAL A 54 -17.82 -22.99 -7.86
CA VAL A 54 -17.32 -21.64 -8.17
C VAL A 54 -17.70 -21.18 -9.57
N VAL A 55 -18.01 -22.09 -10.49
CA VAL A 55 -18.26 -21.81 -11.91
C VAL A 55 -19.74 -21.62 -12.22
N ASP A 56 -20.63 -22.31 -11.52
CA ASP A 56 -22.06 -22.21 -11.77
C ASP A 56 -22.63 -20.87 -11.26
N ASP A 57 -23.47 -20.23 -12.07
CA ASP A 57 -24.15 -18.97 -11.74
C ASP A 57 -25.13 -19.13 -10.55
N ASP A 58 -25.56 -20.36 -10.27
CA ASP A 58 -26.32 -20.73 -9.07
C ASP A 58 -25.45 -21.55 -8.11
N ILE A 59 -25.40 -21.15 -6.84
CA ILE A 59 -24.66 -21.88 -5.81
C ILE A 59 -25.32 -23.24 -5.60
N ASP A 60 -24.67 -24.29 -6.09
CA ASP A 60 -25.09 -25.67 -5.86
C ASP A 60 -24.95 -26.05 -4.37
N GLN A 61 -26.09 -26.02 -3.67
CA GLN A 61 -26.19 -26.35 -2.25
C GLN A 61 -25.82 -27.81 -1.95
N GLU A 62 -25.95 -28.72 -2.92
CA GLU A 62 -25.59 -30.13 -2.78
C GLU A 62 -24.07 -30.32 -2.81
N HIS A 63 -23.38 -29.62 -3.72
CA HIS A 63 -21.91 -29.56 -3.72
C HIS A 63 -21.37 -28.96 -2.42
N LEU A 64 -21.98 -27.86 -1.93
CA LEU A 64 -21.59 -27.24 -0.67
C LEU A 64 -21.81 -28.18 0.53
N ALA A 65 -22.96 -28.86 0.59
CA ALA A 65 -23.28 -29.82 1.65
C ALA A 65 -22.28 -30.99 1.67
N THR A 66 -21.92 -31.51 0.50
CA THR A 66 -20.92 -32.58 0.35
C THR A 66 -19.55 -32.16 0.90
N LEU A 67 -19.10 -30.94 0.56
CA LEU A 67 -17.83 -30.39 1.05
C LEU A 67 -17.84 -30.16 2.57
N LEU A 68 -18.99 -29.78 3.14
CA LEU A 68 -19.17 -29.62 4.58
C LEU A 68 -19.13 -30.96 5.34
N GLN A 69 -19.48 -32.08 4.70
CA GLN A 69 -19.49 -33.41 5.31
C GLN A 69 -18.16 -34.16 5.21
N LEU A 70 -17.16 -33.62 4.51
CA LEU A 70 -15.85 -34.26 4.39
C LEU A 70 -15.21 -34.55 5.75
N ASP A 71 -14.54 -35.69 5.87
CA ASP A 71 -13.78 -36.03 7.06
C ASP A 71 -12.61 -35.04 7.29
N ALA A 72 -12.09 -35.01 8.51
CA ALA A 72 -11.05 -34.06 8.90
C ALA A 72 -9.75 -34.22 8.09
N THR A 73 -9.39 -35.44 7.68
CA THR A 73 -8.14 -35.70 6.94
C THR A 73 -8.23 -35.27 5.49
N THR A 74 -9.36 -35.54 4.84
CA THR A 74 -9.64 -35.10 3.48
C THR A 74 -9.75 -33.57 3.42
N TRP A 75 -10.46 -32.97 4.38
CA TRP A 75 -10.53 -31.51 4.47
C TRP A 75 -9.18 -30.84 4.72
N ALA A 76 -8.34 -31.39 5.60
CA ALA A 76 -7.00 -30.85 5.82
C ALA A 76 -6.12 -30.87 4.56
N ALA A 77 -6.39 -31.78 3.62
CA ALA A 77 -5.76 -31.81 2.32
C ALA A 77 -6.37 -30.80 1.33
N LEU A 78 -7.66 -30.53 1.43
CA LEU A 78 -8.41 -29.66 0.53
C LEU A 78 -8.31 -28.17 0.90
N GLU A 79 -8.29 -27.84 2.19
CA GLU A 79 -8.27 -26.47 2.73
C GLU A 79 -7.22 -25.56 2.07
N PRO A 80 -5.95 -25.97 1.87
CA PRO A 80 -4.96 -25.10 1.22
C PRO A 80 -5.33 -24.73 -0.22
N ILE A 81 -6.05 -25.60 -0.92
CA ILE A 81 -6.55 -25.35 -2.28
C ILE A 81 -7.64 -24.30 -2.22
N VAL A 82 -8.62 -24.45 -1.32
CA VAL A 82 -9.71 -23.48 -1.09
C VAL A 82 -9.14 -22.09 -0.76
N VAL A 83 -8.21 -22.01 0.18
CA VAL A 83 -7.51 -20.76 0.53
C VAL A 83 -6.79 -20.16 -0.69
N SER A 84 -6.17 -20.99 -1.53
CA SER A 84 -5.49 -20.50 -2.73
C SER A 84 -6.45 -19.96 -3.79
N MET A 85 -7.68 -20.49 -3.84
CA MET A 85 -8.75 -20.03 -4.72
C MET A 85 -9.35 -18.72 -4.23
N VAL A 86 -9.64 -18.58 -2.93
CA VAL A 86 -10.12 -17.33 -2.32
C VAL A 86 -9.25 -16.13 -2.71
N ARG A 87 -7.92 -16.32 -2.78
CA ARG A 87 -6.99 -15.27 -3.20
C ARG A 87 -7.19 -14.80 -4.65
N LYS A 88 -7.65 -15.67 -5.54
CA LYS A 88 -7.81 -15.42 -6.97
C LYS A 88 -9.23 -14.99 -7.35
N LEU A 89 -10.20 -15.21 -6.47
CA LEU A 89 -11.61 -14.97 -6.72
C LEU A 89 -12.08 -13.63 -6.13
N ARG A 90 -13.20 -13.14 -6.65
CA ARG A 90 -13.93 -11.92 -6.25
C ARG A 90 -15.43 -12.20 -6.34
N GLY A 91 -16.25 -11.38 -5.66
CA GLY A 91 -17.70 -11.51 -5.69
C GLY A 91 -18.22 -12.73 -4.92
N GLU A 92 -19.40 -13.20 -5.30
CA GLU A 92 -20.16 -14.25 -4.60
C GLU A 92 -19.39 -15.57 -4.45
N ALA A 93 -18.73 -16.04 -5.51
CA ALA A 93 -17.92 -17.27 -5.44
C ALA A 93 -16.80 -17.21 -4.39
N ARG A 94 -16.24 -16.02 -4.13
CA ARG A 94 -15.29 -15.83 -3.03
C ARG A 94 -15.97 -15.99 -1.69
N GLU A 95 -17.12 -15.36 -1.49
CA GLU A 95 -17.86 -15.39 -0.23
C GLU A 95 -18.30 -16.81 0.13
N VAL A 96 -18.77 -17.60 -0.84
CA VAL A 96 -19.10 -19.02 -0.63
C VAL A 96 -17.91 -19.82 -0.11
N LEU A 97 -16.71 -19.63 -0.68
CA LEU A 97 -15.52 -20.33 -0.21
C LEU A 97 -15.06 -19.84 1.17
N VAL A 98 -15.26 -18.56 1.49
CA VAL A 98 -14.96 -18.01 2.82
C VAL A 98 -15.91 -18.58 3.87
N ASP A 99 -17.22 -18.62 3.59
CA ASP A 99 -18.23 -19.24 4.46
C ASP A 99 -17.94 -20.74 4.67
N LEU A 100 -17.59 -21.48 3.60
CA LEU A 100 -17.15 -22.86 3.72
C LEU A 100 -15.94 -23.01 4.65
N LEU A 101 -14.92 -22.15 4.51
CA LEU A 101 -13.75 -22.17 5.39
C LEU A 101 -14.14 -21.88 6.85
N ASP A 102 -15.05 -20.94 7.09
CA ASP A 102 -15.51 -20.57 8.42
C ASP A 102 -16.31 -21.69 9.09
N ARG A 103 -17.31 -22.25 8.40
CA ARG A 103 -18.10 -23.40 8.88
C ARG A 103 -17.25 -24.62 9.20
N ARG A 104 -16.13 -24.80 8.49
CA ARG A 104 -15.14 -25.85 8.77
C ARG A 104 -14.14 -25.48 9.89
N GLY A 105 -14.39 -24.38 10.61
CA GLY A 105 -13.62 -23.91 11.76
C GLY A 105 -12.23 -23.37 11.41
N THR A 106 -12.01 -22.98 10.15
CA THR A 106 -10.69 -22.48 9.71
C THR A 106 -10.36 -21.15 10.36
N ILE A 107 -11.31 -20.22 10.42
CA ILE A 107 -11.14 -18.93 11.07
C ILE A 107 -10.84 -19.12 12.54
N ALA A 108 -11.69 -19.86 13.27
CA ALA A 108 -11.45 -20.17 14.69
C ALA A 108 -10.07 -20.82 14.95
N ARG A 109 -9.60 -21.71 14.06
CA ARG A 109 -8.26 -22.31 14.14
C ARG A 109 -7.15 -21.28 13.89
N LEU A 110 -7.31 -20.39 12.92
CA LEU A 110 -6.34 -19.33 12.62
C LEU A 110 -6.28 -18.28 13.73
N THR A 111 -7.43 -17.87 14.28
CA THR A 111 -7.54 -16.96 15.43
C THR A 111 -6.76 -17.48 16.63
N ARG A 112 -6.94 -18.76 17.01
CA ARG A 112 -6.14 -19.37 18.09
C ARG A 112 -4.64 -19.36 17.81
N ARG A 113 -4.24 -19.51 16.54
CA ARG A 113 -2.82 -19.51 16.13
C ARG A 113 -2.18 -18.11 16.15
N LEU A 114 -2.96 -17.04 16.24
CA LEU A 114 -2.45 -15.71 16.56
C LEU A 114 -1.79 -15.65 17.95
N GLY A 115 -2.07 -16.59 18.85
CA GLY A 115 -1.39 -16.75 20.14
C GLY A 115 -0.16 -17.66 20.12
N ALA A 116 0.28 -18.15 18.95
CA ALA A 116 1.36 -19.13 18.87
C ALA A 116 2.72 -18.56 19.36
N ARG A 117 3.53 -19.40 20.02
CA ARG A 117 4.87 -19.02 20.51
C ARG A 117 5.78 -18.43 19.40
N GLY A 118 5.74 -19.02 18.20
CA GLY A 118 6.60 -18.64 17.07
C GLY A 118 5.99 -17.53 16.22
N ALA A 119 6.78 -16.48 15.95
CA ALA A 119 6.36 -15.32 15.16
C ALA A 119 5.85 -15.69 13.76
N VAL A 120 6.56 -16.58 13.05
CA VAL A 120 6.17 -17.06 11.72
C VAL A 120 4.76 -17.67 11.70
N ARG A 121 4.37 -18.39 12.77
CA ARG A 121 3.02 -18.97 12.85
C ARG A 121 1.96 -17.89 13.08
N ARG A 122 2.24 -16.89 13.93
CA ARG A 122 1.34 -15.76 14.16
C ARG A 122 1.16 -14.94 12.89
N ALA A 123 2.27 -14.56 12.24
CA ALA A 123 2.27 -13.83 10.97
C ALA A 123 1.48 -14.56 9.89
N ARG A 124 1.77 -15.85 9.64
CA ARG A 124 1.02 -16.64 8.64
C ARG A 124 -0.48 -16.71 8.96
N SER A 125 -0.84 -16.81 10.24
CA SER A 125 -2.26 -16.80 10.63
C SER A 125 -2.92 -15.44 10.42
N ALA A 126 -2.22 -14.34 10.73
CA ALA A 126 -2.73 -12.99 10.46
C ALA A 126 -2.89 -12.74 8.96
N GLU A 127 -1.93 -13.17 8.13
CA GLU A 127 -2.00 -13.08 6.68
C GLU A 127 -3.21 -13.84 6.11
N LEU A 128 -3.39 -15.09 6.54
CA LEU A 128 -4.53 -15.91 6.09
C LEU A 128 -5.86 -15.30 6.52
N LEU A 129 -5.97 -14.79 7.75
CA LEU A 129 -7.18 -14.10 8.20
C LEU A 129 -7.48 -12.86 7.36
N GLY A 130 -6.47 -12.06 7.02
CA GLY A 130 -6.63 -10.92 6.10
C GLY A 130 -7.25 -11.32 4.75
N LEU A 131 -6.86 -12.48 4.21
CA LEU A 131 -7.43 -13.00 2.95
C LEU A 131 -8.90 -13.42 3.07
N LEU A 132 -9.37 -13.74 4.28
CA LEU A 132 -10.75 -14.16 4.54
C LEU A 132 -11.70 -12.97 4.76
N GLY A 133 -11.19 -11.73 4.81
CA GLY A 133 -12.01 -10.53 4.86
C GLY A 133 -12.80 -10.38 6.15
N GLU A 134 -14.05 -9.95 6.05
CA GLU A 134 -14.91 -9.53 7.17
C GLU A 134 -15.14 -10.59 8.26
N HIS A 135 -15.01 -11.87 7.91
CA HIS A 135 -15.13 -12.97 8.88
C HIS A 135 -13.93 -13.06 9.84
N ALA A 136 -12.83 -12.35 9.54
CA ALA A 136 -11.65 -12.34 10.38
C ALA A 136 -11.85 -11.51 11.67
N PRO A 137 -11.25 -11.94 12.79
CA PRO A 137 -11.35 -11.23 14.06
C PRO A 137 -10.52 -9.93 14.05
N ARG A 138 -11.15 -8.81 13.69
CA ARG A 138 -10.50 -7.49 13.62
C ARG A 138 -9.75 -7.14 14.91
N SER A 139 -10.39 -7.27 16.07
CA SER A 139 -9.82 -6.93 17.38
C SER A 139 -8.50 -7.66 17.68
N GLU A 140 -8.38 -8.92 17.29
CA GLU A 140 -7.19 -9.73 17.52
C GLU A 140 -6.05 -9.31 16.60
N LEU A 141 -6.37 -8.92 15.36
CA LEU A 141 -5.39 -8.37 14.42
C LEU A 141 -4.92 -6.99 14.86
N GLU A 142 -5.80 -6.13 15.36
CA GLU A 142 -5.44 -4.83 15.96
C GLU A 142 -4.54 -5.00 17.19
N ARG A 143 -4.85 -6.00 18.04
CA ARG A 143 -3.99 -6.34 19.18
C ARG A 143 -2.59 -6.78 18.73
N LEU A 144 -2.49 -7.59 17.67
CA LEU A 144 -1.19 -7.97 17.11
C LEU A 144 -0.46 -6.76 16.52
N LEU A 145 -1.14 -5.93 15.75
CA LEU A 145 -0.60 -4.70 15.19
C LEU A 145 0.05 -3.82 16.26
N LEU A 146 -0.62 -3.64 17.40
CA LEU A 146 -0.20 -2.68 18.42
C LEU A 146 0.74 -3.28 19.49
N ARG A 147 0.71 -4.59 19.70
CA ARG A 147 1.36 -5.21 20.87
C ARG A 147 2.23 -6.43 20.56
N ASP A 148 2.30 -6.90 19.31
CA ASP A 148 3.19 -8.02 19.02
C ASP A 148 4.66 -7.59 19.13
N ARG A 149 5.42 -8.40 19.88
CA ARG A 149 6.86 -8.21 20.09
C ARG A 149 7.67 -8.28 18.79
N ASP A 150 7.19 -9.00 17.79
CA ASP A 150 7.88 -9.22 16.54
C ASP A 150 7.44 -8.16 15.48
N PRO A 151 8.37 -7.34 14.95
CA PRO A 151 8.04 -6.32 13.96
C PRO A 151 7.39 -6.86 12.69
N GLU A 152 7.78 -8.05 12.22
CA GLU A 152 7.19 -8.65 11.03
C GLU A 152 5.74 -9.07 11.29
N VAL A 153 5.43 -9.57 12.48
CA VAL A 153 4.03 -9.87 12.85
C VAL A 153 3.18 -8.61 12.84
N ARG A 154 3.69 -7.47 13.34
CA ARG A 154 2.96 -6.19 13.28
C ARG A 154 2.74 -5.70 11.85
N ILE A 155 3.76 -5.80 10.99
CA ILE A 155 3.64 -5.45 9.56
C ILE A 155 2.59 -6.32 8.87
N VAL A 156 2.57 -7.62 9.15
CA VAL A 156 1.58 -8.53 8.56
C VAL A 156 0.18 -8.24 9.09
N ALA A 157 0.03 -7.95 10.38
CA ALA A 157 -1.25 -7.53 10.97
C ALA A 157 -1.78 -6.24 10.33
N ALA A 158 -0.91 -5.24 10.12
CA ALA A 158 -1.29 -4.00 9.42
C ALA A 158 -1.80 -4.29 8.00
N ARG A 159 -1.11 -5.16 7.26
CA ARG A 159 -1.53 -5.55 5.90
C ARG A 159 -2.85 -6.31 5.93
N ALA A 160 -3.01 -7.24 6.86
CA ALA A 160 -4.23 -8.03 7.02
C ALA A 160 -5.45 -7.13 7.28
N LEU A 161 -5.33 -6.15 8.18
CA LEU A 161 -6.40 -5.17 8.43
C LEU A 161 -6.73 -4.35 7.17
N GLY A 162 -5.72 -3.97 6.38
CA GLY A 162 -5.92 -3.32 5.09
C GLY A 162 -6.59 -4.22 4.03
N GLU A 163 -6.33 -5.53 4.02
CA GLU A 163 -7.00 -6.49 3.13
C GLU A 163 -8.45 -6.77 3.56
N ILE A 164 -8.73 -6.71 4.87
CA ILE A 164 -10.11 -6.81 5.39
C ILE A 164 -10.92 -5.59 4.94
N GLY A 165 -10.31 -4.40 4.94
CA GLY A 165 -10.94 -3.20 4.41
C GLY A 165 -11.94 -2.53 5.35
N ASP A 166 -12.09 -3.00 6.60
CA ASP A 166 -13.00 -2.40 7.60
C ASP A 166 -12.48 -1.03 8.07
N PRO A 167 -13.18 0.08 7.79
CA PRO A 167 -12.81 1.42 8.23
C PRO A 167 -12.59 1.57 9.74
N ALA A 168 -13.22 0.73 10.56
CA ALA A 168 -13.04 0.75 12.01
C ALA A 168 -11.59 0.43 12.43
N SER A 169 -10.77 -0.13 11.53
CA SER A 169 -9.35 -0.41 11.77
C SER A 169 -8.46 0.84 11.67
N ALA A 170 -8.98 1.97 11.16
CA ALA A 170 -8.18 3.16 10.90
C ALA A 170 -7.48 3.72 12.16
N PRO A 171 -8.15 3.86 13.34
CA PRO A 171 -7.50 4.37 14.55
C PRO A 171 -6.32 3.48 15.01
N ALA A 172 -6.45 2.16 14.91
CA ALA A 172 -5.40 1.21 15.28
C ALA A 172 -4.20 1.32 14.33
N LEU A 173 -4.45 1.41 13.02
CA LEU A 173 -3.42 1.61 12.00
C LEU A 173 -2.67 2.93 12.20
N LEU A 174 -3.39 4.02 12.46
CA LEU A 174 -2.79 5.34 12.75
C LEU A 174 -1.96 5.32 14.03
N SER A 175 -2.41 4.62 15.07
CA SER A 175 -1.65 4.49 16.32
C SER A 175 -0.34 3.72 16.13
N ALA A 176 -0.27 2.82 15.15
CA ALA A 176 0.91 1.99 14.89
C ALA A 176 2.07 2.74 14.22
N VAL A 177 1.91 4.01 13.81
CA VAL A 177 3.01 4.80 13.23
C VAL A 177 3.93 5.42 14.29
N SER A 178 3.61 5.30 15.57
CA SER A 178 4.32 5.96 16.67
C SER A 178 4.37 5.09 17.94
N GLY A 179 5.24 5.45 18.88
CA GLY A 179 5.44 4.72 20.13
C GLY A 179 6.52 3.64 20.06
N THR A 180 6.45 2.65 20.96
CA THR A 180 7.47 1.60 21.11
C THR A 180 7.37 0.48 20.07
N HIS A 181 6.16 0.22 19.56
CA HIS A 181 5.86 -0.89 18.66
C HIS A 181 5.41 -0.37 17.30
N THR A 182 6.33 0.28 16.58
CA THR A 182 5.99 0.95 15.32
C THR A 182 5.91 -0.01 14.14
N VAL A 183 5.14 0.43 13.15
CA VAL A 183 5.06 -0.10 11.79
C VAL A 183 5.50 1.02 10.83
N PRO A 184 6.30 0.72 9.79
CA PRO A 184 6.73 1.75 8.85
C PRO A 184 5.54 2.50 8.22
N MET A 185 5.60 3.83 8.18
CA MET A 185 4.51 4.70 7.69
C MET A 185 4.00 4.27 6.32
N ARG A 186 4.88 3.89 5.38
CA ARG A 186 4.49 3.41 4.04
C ARG A 186 3.57 2.19 4.06
N ILE A 187 3.71 1.32 5.07
CA ILE A 187 2.85 0.14 5.23
C ILE A 187 1.51 0.58 5.80
N VAL A 188 1.51 1.43 6.83
CA VAL A 188 0.28 1.97 7.43
C VAL A 188 -0.52 2.75 6.39
N ALA A 189 0.11 3.66 5.66
CA ALA A 189 -0.51 4.43 4.59
C ALA A 189 -1.16 3.53 3.53
N ARG A 190 -0.44 2.49 3.06
CA ARG A 190 -1.00 1.53 2.10
C ARG A 190 -2.18 0.75 2.67
N SER A 191 -2.15 0.37 3.95
CA SER A 191 -3.26 -0.31 4.60
C SER A 191 -4.47 0.60 4.78
N LEU A 192 -4.26 1.84 5.23
CA LEU A 192 -5.32 2.85 5.37
C LEU A 192 -5.98 3.16 4.02
N ALA A 193 -5.20 3.30 2.95
CA ALA A 193 -5.74 3.52 1.61
C ALA A 193 -6.69 2.39 1.15
N ARG A 194 -6.46 1.15 1.62
CA ARG A 194 -7.30 -0.01 1.28
C ARG A 194 -8.57 -0.13 2.09
N LEU A 195 -8.70 0.61 3.20
CA LEU A 195 -9.97 0.70 3.93
C LEU A 195 -11.04 1.48 3.14
N GLY A 196 -10.62 2.20 2.09
CA GLY A 196 -11.53 2.96 1.25
C GLY A 196 -12.05 4.24 1.91
N PRO A 197 -13.07 4.87 1.29
CA PRO A 197 -13.55 6.21 1.68
C PRO A 197 -14.19 6.25 3.07
N GLY A 198 -14.69 5.11 3.57
CA GLY A 198 -15.28 5.01 4.91
C GLY A 198 -14.31 5.36 6.05
N ALA A 199 -12.99 5.33 5.80
CA ALA A 199 -11.98 5.71 6.79
C ALA A 199 -11.81 7.23 6.94
N ALA A 200 -12.39 8.06 6.05
CA ALA A 200 -12.20 9.50 6.05
C ALA A 200 -12.53 10.19 7.40
N PRO A 201 -13.62 9.86 8.12
CA PRO A 201 -13.90 10.47 9.42
C PRO A 201 -12.79 10.23 10.45
N ALA A 202 -12.28 9.00 10.55
CA ALA A 202 -11.19 8.64 11.46
C ALA A 202 -9.87 9.33 11.06
N LEU A 203 -9.62 9.50 9.76
CA LEU A 203 -8.45 10.23 9.26
C LEU A 203 -8.54 11.73 9.58
N VAL A 204 -9.73 12.34 9.48
CA VAL A 204 -9.95 13.73 9.89
C VAL A 204 -9.74 13.90 11.39
N GLU A 205 -10.26 13.00 12.21
CA GLU A 205 -10.02 12.99 13.66
C GLU A 205 -8.52 12.88 13.97
N ALA A 206 -7.80 12.02 13.25
CA ALA A 206 -6.36 11.80 13.44
C ALA A 206 -5.49 13.04 13.15
N MET A 207 -6.01 14.03 12.42
CA MET A 207 -5.33 15.33 12.27
C MET A 207 -5.18 16.07 13.60
N THR A 208 -5.99 15.74 14.62
CA THR A 208 -5.86 16.31 15.97
C THR A 208 -4.86 15.56 16.86
N SER A 209 -4.24 14.49 16.36
CA SER A 209 -3.31 13.66 17.13
C SER A 209 -2.08 14.45 17.58
N ALA A 210 -1.64 14.22 18.82
CA ALA A 210 -0.37 14.74 19.32
C ALA A 210 0.83 14.22 18.51
N GLN A 211 0.70 13.08 17.83
CA GLN A 211 1.77 12.44 17.08
C GLN A 211 1.84 12.99 15.65
N ALA A 212 2.89 13.76 15.34
CA ALA A 212 3.11 14.28 13.98
C ALA A 212 3.13 13.19 12.89
N PRO A 213 3.74 12.00 13.11
CA PRO A 213 3.62 10.87 12.18
C PRO A 213 2.19 10.48 11.81
N ALA A 214 1.27 10.50 12.79
CA ALA A 214 -0.13 10.12 12.56
C ALA A 214 -0.86 11.18 11.75
N ARG A 215 -0.66 12.47 12.07
CA ARG A 215 -1.18 13.60 11.29
C ARG A 215 -0.66 13.58 9.85
N ALA A 216 0.63 13.32 9.68
CA ALA A 216 1.28 13.22 8.36
C ALA A 216 0.63 12.13 7.51
N VAL A 217 0.52 10.90 8.04
CA VAL A 217 -0.12 9.79 7.32
C VAL A 217 -1.59 10.09 7.03
N ALA A 218 -2.34 10.65 7.99
CA ALA A 218 -3.73 11.03 7.80
C ALA A 218 -3.89 12.03 6.64
N ALA A 219 -3.08 13.09 6.61
CA ALA A 219 -3.09 14.07 5.52
C ALA A 219 -2.81 13.44 4.15
N GLU A 220 -1.83 12.52 4.08
CA GLU A 220 -1.51 11.82 2.83
C GLU A 220 -2.68 10.99 2.32
N ILE A 221 -3.35 10.23 3.19
CA ILE A 221 -4.48 9.37 2.80
C ILE A 221 -5.72 10.19 2.45
N LEU A 222 -6.01 11.26 3.18
CA LEU A 222 -7.10 12.20 2.85
C LEU A 222 -6.91 12.80 1.46
N GLY A 223 -5.68 13.17 1.12
CA GLY A 223 -5.33 13.68 -0.20
C GLY A 223 -5.44 12.63 -1.31
N LEU A 224 -5.01 11.40 -1.07
CA LEU A 224 -5.13 10.29 -2.03
C LEU A 224 -6.59 9.89 -2.27
N GLY A 225 -7.43 9.95 -1.23
CA GLY A 225 -8.86 9.65 -1.30
C GLY A 225 -9.71 10.79 -1.87
N GLY A 226 -9.13 11.96 -2.15
CA GLY A 226 -9.90 13.12 -2.64
C GLY A 226 -10.93 13.64 -1.64
N ALA A 227 -10.64 13.58 -0.33
CA ALA A 227 -11.59 13.92 0.72
C ALA A 227 -11.84 15.44 0.79
N VAL A 228 -12.76 15.94 -0.05
CA VAL A 228 -13.12 17.38 -0.14
C VAL A 228 -13.55 17.96 1.21
N THR A 229 -14.23 17.17 2.04
CA THR A 229 -14.64 17.58 3.40
C THR A 229 -13.47 17.86 4.33
N ALA A 230 -12.27 17.31 4.04
CA ALA A 230 -11.07 17.53 4.83
C ALA A 230 -10.28 18.79 4.44
N VAL A 231 -10.69 19.53 3.40
CA VAL A 231 -9.96 20.73 2.93
C VAL A 231 -9.76 21.74 4.05
N GLY A 232 -10.76 21.96 4.91
CA GLY A 232 -10.66 22.89 6.04
C GLY A 232 -9.57 22.50 7.05
N VAL A 233 -9.55 21.24 7.48
CA VAL A 233 -8.54 20.75 8.44
C VAL A 233 -7.15 20.72 7.80
N LEU A 234 -7.02 20.25 6.56
CA LEU A 234 -5.77 20.25 5.81
C LEU A 234 -5.22 21.67 5.64
N SER A 235 -6.08 22.64 5.38
CA SER A 235 -5.70 24.05 5.26
C SER A 235 -5.12 24.61 6.56
N SER A 236 -5.75 24.31 7.70
CA SER A 236 -5.25 24.73 9.00
C SER A 236 -3.85 24.18 9.28
N HIS A 237 -3.67 22.87 9.05
CA HIS A 237 -2.39 22.20 9.30
C HIS A 237 -1.29 22.61 8.30
N ALA A 238 -1.61 22.86 7.02
CA ALA A 238 -0.63 23.36 6.06
C ALA A 238 0.01 24.69 6.53
N LEU A 239 -0.79 25.56 7.14
CA LEU A 239 -0.36 26.89 7.55
C LEU A 239 0.28 26.94 8.94
N ARG A 240 -0.13 26.05 9.86
CA ARG A 240 0.13 26.23 11.30
C ARG A 240 0.61 24.98 12.03
N ASP A 241 0.72 23.83 11.37
CA ASP A 241 1.23 22.65 12.06
C ASP A 241 2.69 22.88 12.50
N PRO A 242 3.07 22.54 13.73
CA PRO A 242 4.44 22.72 14.20
C PRO A 242 5.46 21.81 13.48
N ASP A 243 5.00 20.76 12.80
CA ASP A 243 5.85 19.81 12.10
C ASP A 243 5.81 20.06 10.58
N ASP A 244 6.98 20.39 10.00
CA ASP A 244 7.10 20.70 8.57
C ASP A 244 6.70 19.53 7.66
N ASP A 245 6.90 18.28 8.08
CA ASP A 245 6.55 17.08 7.32
C ASP A 245 5.02 16.93 7.20
N VAL A 246 4.29 17.32 8.26
CA VAL A 246 2.81 17.44 8.24
C VAL A 246 2.38 18.58 7.32
N ARG A 247 2.99 19.76 7.44
CA ARG A 247 2.66 20.93 6.59
C ARG A 247 2.80 20.59 5.10
N ILE A 248 3.92 19.96 4.74
CA ILE A 248 4.23 19.51 3.38
C ILE A 248 3.19 18.51 2.86
N ARG A 249 2.79 17.52 3.67
CA ARG A 249 1.76 16.55 3.26
C ARG A 249 0.39 17.19 3.13
N CYS A 250 0.05 18.15 3.99
CA CYS A 250 -1.20 18.89 3.87
C CYS A 250 -1.24 19.73 2.58
N ALA A 251 -0.17 20.46 2.26
CA ALA A 251 -0.07 21.20 1.00
C ALA A 251 -0.20 20.26 -0.23
N ARG A 252 0.47 19.11 -0.20
CA ARG A 252 0.34 18.09 -1.25
C ARG A 252 -1.07 17.53 -1.35
N ALA A 253 -1.71 17.26 -0.22
CA ALA A 253 -3.07 16.73 -0.17
C ALA A 253 -4.08 17.72 -0.75
N LEU A 254 -3.96 19.00 -0.42
CA LEU A 254 -4.76 20.09 -0.98
C LEU A 254 -4.62 20.18 -2.51
N GLY A 255 -3.39 20.06 -3.02
CA GLY A 255 -3.12 20.00 -4.46
C GLY A 255 -3.82 18.83 -5.15
N ARG A 256 -3.74 17.62 -4.56
CA ARG A 256 -4.39 16.41 -5.10
C ARG A 256 -5.92 16.49 -5.06
N ILE A 257 -6.49 17.09 -4.02
CA ILE A 257 -7.94 17.30 -3.92
C ILE A 257 -8.40 18.30 -4.99
N GLY A 258 -7.56 19.28 -5.35
CA GLY A 258 -7.76 20.09 -6.55
C GLY A 258 -8.87 21.14 -6.44
N VAL A 259 -9.35 21.46 -5.24
CA VAL A 259 -10.42 22.46 -5.09
C VAL A 259 -9.87 23.90 -5.20
N PRO A 260 -10.54 24.81 -5.94
CA PRO A 260 -10.05 26.19 -6.11
C PRO A 260 -9.84 26.95 -4.80
N SER A 261 -10.64 26.66 -3.76
CA SER A 261 -10.51 27.31 -2.44
C SER A 261 -9.16 27.05 -1.77
N ALA A 262 -8.47 25.94 -2.12
CA ALA A 262 -7.15 25.61 -1.60
C ALA A 262 -6.05 26.56 -2.11
N LEU A 263 -6.26 27.27 -3.23
CA LEU A 263 -5.24 28.18 -3.79
C LEU A 263 -4.87 29.29 -2.82
N SER A 264 -5.83 29.82 -2.05
CA SER A 264 -5.57 30.86 -1.06
C SER A 264 -4.57 30.43 0.02
N VAL A 265 -4.63 29.16 0.41
CA VAL A 265 -3.76 28.53 1.40
C VAL A 265 -2.40 28.20 0.78
N LEU A 266 -2.41 27.58 -0.40
CA LEU A 266 -1.18 27.21 -1.10
C LEU A 266 -0.36 28.43 -1.51
N ARG A 267 -1.00 29.57 -1.82
CA ARG A 267 -0.33 30.85 -2.05
C ARG A 267 0.49 31.30 -0.83
N ARG A 268 0.00 31.06 0.40
CA ARG A 268 0.76 31.36 1.62
C ARG A 268 1.92 30.40 1.81
N CYS A 269 1.74 29.13 1.50
CA CYS A 269 2.79 28.11 1.61
C CYS A 269 3.97 28.30 0.63
N VAL A 270 3.86 29.19 -0.37
CA VAL A 270 4.94 29.55 -1.29
C VAL A 270 5.61 30.89 -0.95
N GLU A 271 5.18 31.56 0.13
CA GLU A 271 5.76 32.84 0.56
C GLU A 271 7.26 32.66 0.90
N PRO A 272 8.14 33.63 0.60
CA PRO A 272 9.59 33.48 0.75
C PRO A 272 10.07 33.09 2.15
N GLU A 273 9.32 33.44 3.18
CA GLU A 273 9.60 33.14 4.58
C GLU A 273 9.41 31.65 4.92
N GLU A 274 8.70 30.91 4.08
CA GLU A 274 8.42 29.50 4.32
C GLU A 274 9.60 28.58 3.96
N PRO A 275 9.72 27.41 4.62
CA PRO A 275 10.78 26.46 4.30
C PRO A 275 10.78 26.06 2.82
N ALA A 276 11.97 26.06 2.20
CA ALA A 276 12.16 25.71 0.79
C ALA A 276 11.45 24.41 0.36
N ALA A 277 11.44 23.40 1.23
CA ALA A 277 10.75 22.13 0.98
C ALA A 277 9.22 22.28 0.89
N LEU A 278 8.63 23.11 1.76
CA LEU A 278 7.20 23.42 1.72
C LEU A 278 6.86 24.24 0.46
N ARG A 279 7.64 25.29 0.18
CA ARG A 279 7.46 26.13 -1.00
C ARG A 279 7.50 25.31 -2.29
N ALA A 280 8.45 24.38 -2.41
CA ALA A 280 8.58 23.53 -3.59
C ALA A 280 7.38 22.60 -3.79
N VAL A 281 6.84 22.03 -2.70
CA VAL A 281 5.65 21.16 -2.78
C VAL A 281 4.39 21.97 -3.01
N ALA A 282 4.26 23.14 -2.38
CA ALA A 282 3.15 24.05 -2.58
C ALA A 282 3.10 24.58 -4.02
N ALA A 283 4.23 24.92 -4.64
CA ALA A 283 4.28 25.28 -6.06
C ALA A 283 3.74 24.17 -6.97
N ARG A 284 4.14 22.91 -6.72
CA ARG A 284 3.56 21.77 -7.45
C ARG A 284 2.04 21.63 -7.19
N ALA A 285 1.63 21.75 -5.93
CA ALA A 285 0.22 21.65 -5.54
C ALA A 285 -0.66 22.74 -6.16
N VAL A 286 -0.15 23.97 -6.30
CA VAL A 286 -0.84 25.06 -7.01
C VAL A 286 -1.09 24.68 -8.48
N GLY A 287 -0.09 24.07 -9.13
CA GLY A 287 -0.26 23.51 -10.48
C GLY A 287 -1.29 22.38 -10.55
N ASP A 288 -1.28 21.48 -9.57
CA ASP A 288 -2.24 20.37 -9.48
C ASP A 288 -3.70 20.87 -9.30
N VAL A 289 -3.92 22.00 -8.61
CA VAL A 289 -5.24 22.67 -8.55
C VAL A 289 -5.59 23.36 -9.88
N GLY A 290 -4.61 24.03 -10.48
CA GLY A 290 -4.75 24.68 -11.78
C GLY A 290 -5.62 25.94 -11.78
N GLY A 291 -6.05 26.34 -12.98
CA GLY A 291 -6.82 27.56 -13.23
C GLY A 291 -5.97 28.84 -13.42
N PRO A 292 -6.59 29.96 -13.84
CA PRO A 292 -5.86 31.20 -14.13
C PRO A 292 -5.12 31.78 -12.92
N GLU A 293 -5.67 31.59 -11.72
CA GLU A 293 -5.05 32.09 -10.49
C GLU A 293 -3.80 31.31 -10.12
N ALA A 294 -3.72 30.01 -10.46
CA ALA A 294 -2.49 29.24 -10.31
C ALA A 294 -1.36 29.83 -11.17
N VAL A 295 -1.64 30.30 -12.39
CA VAL A 295 -0.64 30.95 -13.24
C VAL A 295 -0.08 32.21 -12.57
N ARG A 296 -0.94 33.03 -11.94
CA ARG A 296 -0.50 34.24 -11.22
C ARG A 296 0.42 33.92 -10.05
N VAL A 297 0.13 32.85 -9.31
CA VAL A 297 0.95 32.41 -8.17
C VAL A 297 2.27 31.80 -8.64
N LEU A 298 2.27 31.00 -9.72
CA LEU A 298 3.44 30.25 -10.16
C LEU A 298 4.44 31.09 -10.95
N ARG A 299 3.99 32.07 -11.73
CA ARG A 299 4.85 32.90 -12.58
C ARG A 299 6.06 33.49 -11.84
N PRO A 300 5.93 34.17 -10.67
CA PRO A 300 7.10 34.68 -9.95
C PRO A 300 8.01 33.58 -9.40
N LEU A 301 7.48 32.38 -9.11
CA LEU A 301 8.24 31.30 -8.49
C LEU A 301 9.21 30.59 -9.46
N VAL A 302 9.02 30.73 -10.77
CA VAL A 302 9.99 30.19 -11.76
C VAL A 302 11.36 30.86 -11.65
N ALA A 303 11.42 32.05 -11.06
CA ALA A 303 12.63 32.79 -10.75
C ALA A 303 13.14 32.58 -9.31
N ASP A 304 12.56 31.65 -8.55
CA ASP A 304 12.96 31.42 -7.15
C ASP A 304 14.43 31.01 -7.05
N ALA A 305 15.11 31.50 -6.01
CA ALA A 305 16.51 31.18 -5.74
C ALA A 305 16.72 29.70 -5.45
N GLU A 306 15.71 29.02 -4.88
CA GLU A 306 15.74 27.58 -4.68
C GLU A 306 15.37 26.83 -5.96
N HIS A 307 16.33 26.08 -6.50
CA HIS A 307 16.18 25.31 -7.73
C HIS A 307 14.92 24.41 -7.75
N ARG A 308 14.62 23.73 -6.62
CA ARG A 308 13.45 22.86 -6.54
C ARG A 308 12.13 23.62 -6.64
N VAL A 309 12.06 24.84 -6.10
CA VAL A 309 10.86 25.69 -6.19
C VAL A 309 10.67 26.13 -7.64
N ALA A 310 11.73 26.67 -8.25
CA ALA A 310 11.72 27.16 -9.63
C ALA A 310 11.38 26.07 -10.66
N SER A 311 12.04 24.91 -10.56
CA SER A 311 11.77 23.76 -11.44
C SER A 311 10.34 23.24 -11.28
N ASN A 312 9.84 23.11 -10.04
CA ASN A 312 8.47 22.68 -9.80
C ASN A 312 7.45 23.70 -10.31
N ALA A 313 7.69 25.00 -10.14
CA ALA A 313 6.82 26.05 -10.64
C ALA A 313 6.72 26.06 -12.16
N ALA A 314 7.85 25.90 -12.86
CA ALA A 314 7.88 25.83 -14.32
C ALA A 314 7.13 24.60 -14.84
N ARG A 315 7.36 23.43 -14.24
CA ARG A 315 6.64 22.19 -14.58
C ARG A 315 5.15 22.27 -14.26
N ALA A 316 4.80 22.92 -13.14
CA ALA A 316 3.41 23.15 -12.75
C ALA A 316 2.71 24.03 -13.79
N LEU A 317 3.30 25.15 -14.22
CA LEU A 317 2.76 26.01 -15.28
C LEU A 317 2.50 25.24 -16.58
N ALA A 318 3.42 24.35 -16.97
CA ALA A 318 3.24 23.53 -18.17
C ALA A 318 2.01 22.60 -18.08
N GLY A 319 1.64 22.20 -16.86
CA GLY A 319 0.47 21.36 -16.55
C GLY A 319 -0.84 22.11 -16.36
N VAL A 320 -0.83 23.43 -16.12
CA VAL A 320 -2.06 24.23 -15.92
C VAL A 320 -2.91 24.33 -17.20
N GLY A 321 -2.28 24.27 -18.37
CA GLY A 321 -2.96 24.33 -19.67
C GLY A 321 -2.40 25.43 -20.59
N PRO A 322 -3.19 25.89 -21.59
CA PRO A 322 -2.72 26.85 -22.59
C PRO A 322 -2.18 28.15 -22.01
N VAL A 323 -2.89 28.73 -21.02
CA VAL A 323 -2.47 29.98 -20.36
C VAL A 323 -1.15 29.82 -19.61
N GLY A 324 -0.88 28.63 -19.05
CA GLY A 324 0.40 28.33 -18.41
C GLY A 324 1.54 28.18 -19.42
N LEU A 325 1.27 27.63 -20.60
CA LEU A 325 2.25 27.55 -21.69
C LEU A 325 2.60 28.91 -22.28
N GLU A 326 1.61 29.76 -22.50
CA GLU A 326 1.83 31.13 -22.96
C GLU A 326 2.77 31.87 -22.01
N ALA A 327 2.54 31.73 -20.70
CA ALA A 327 3.44 32.28 -19.68
C ALA A 327 4.86 31.71 -19.79
N LEU A 328 5.02 30.39 -20.01
CA LEU A 328 6.35 29.79 -20.14
C LEU A 328 7.09 30.26 -21.40
N HIS A 329 6.42 30.38 -22.54
CA HIS A 329 7.05 30.89 -23.78
C HIS A 329 7.50 32.34 -23.63
N GLU A 330 6.67 33.18 -23.03
CA GLU A 330 7.00 34.58 -22.71
C GLU A 330 8.26 34.65 -21.83
N MET A 331 8.31 33.83 -20.77
CA MET A 331 9.45 33.79 -19.85
C MET A 331 10.73 33.26 -20.49
N ALA A 332 10.64 32.18 -21.28
CA ALA A 332 11.78 31.62 -22.00
C ALA A 332 12.38 32.61 -23.01
N GLY A 333 11.54 33.40 -23.69
CA GLY A 333 11.97 34.41 -24.66
C GLY A 333 12.53 35.70 -24.03
N SER A 334 12.18 36.00 -22.79
CA SER A 334 12.51 37.26 -22.12
C SER A 334 13.95 37.38 -21.59
N GLY A 335 14.70 36.27 -21.51
CA GLY A 335 16.03 36.26 -20.87
C GLY A 335 16.02 36.56 -19.36
N ALA A 336 14.84 36.60 -18.73
CA ALA A 336 14.67 36.87 -17.30
C ALA A 336 15.20 35.72 -16.41
N PRO A 337 15.46 35.99 -15.11
CA PRO A 337 15.69 34.92 -14.14
C PRO A 337 14.58 33.86 -14.23
N GLY A 338 14.97 32.59 -14.37
CA GLY A 338 14.03 31.48 -14.57
C GLY A 338 13.74 31.09 -16.03
N ALA A 339 14.25 31.83 -17.02
CA ALA A 339 14.09 31.49 -18.44
C ALA A 339 14.58 30.06 -18.77
N THR A 340 15.68 29.62 -18.13
CA THR A 340 16.19 28.25 -18.28
C THR A 340 15.20 27.20 -17.79
N TYR A 341 14.55 27.41 -16.64
CA TYR A 341 13.54 26.48 -16.13
C TYR A 341 12.29 26.48 -17.00
N ALA A 342 11.91 27.64 -17.54
CA ALA A 342 10.80 27.73 -18.47
C ALA A 342 11.07 26.94 -19.76
N ALA A 343 12.26 27.12 -20.35
CA ALA A 343 12.70 26.37 -21.53
C ALA A 343 12.81 24.86 -21.25
N GLU A 344 13.34 24.47 -20.09
CA GLU A 344 13.43 23.07 -19.67
C GLU A 344 12.04 22.44 -19.54
N ALA A 345 11.09 23.12 -18.89
CA ALA A 345 9.73 22.61 -18.71
C ALA A 345 9.00 22.42 -20.05
N LEU A 346 9.19 23.33 -21.00
CA LEU A 346 8.67 23.19 -22.37
C LEU A 346 9.30 21.98 -23.08
N ALA A 347 10.62 21.85 -23.05
CA ALA A 347 11.33 20.73 -23.68
C ALA A 347 10.90 19.36 -23.09
N VAL A 348 10.79 19.26 -21.76
CA VAL A 348 10.32 18.02 -21.09
C VAL A 348 8.91 17.65 -21.54
N ARG A 349 8.01 18.64 -21.68
CA ARG A 349 6.65 18.40 -22.17
C ARG A 349 6.65 17.91 -23.62
N ASP A 350 7.45 18.50 -24.49
CA ASP A 350 7.49 18.11 -25.90
C ASP A 350 8.06 16.70 -26.09
N LEU A 351 9.05 16.31 -25.28
CA LEU A 351 9.54 14.94 -25.23
C LEU A 351 8.48 13.93 -24.75
N ALA A 352 7.54 14.37 -23.92
CA ALA A 352 6.46 13.53 -23.40
C ALA A 352 5.27 13.40 -24.38
N ARG A 353 5.21 14.19 -25.47
CA ARG A 353 4.18 14.02 -26.49
C ARG A 353 4.45 12.74 -27.31
N PRO A 354 3.44 11.88 -27.54
CA PRO A 354 3.61 10.75 -28.43
C PRO A 354 3.96 11.25 -29.84
N ARG A 355 5.01 10.69 -30.44
CA ARG A 355 5.59 11.07 -31.76
C ARG A 355 4.66 10.88 -32.98
N THR A 356 3.36 10.65 -32.78
CA THR A 356 2.44 10.22 -33.85
C THR A 356 1.80 11.36 -34.64
N GLU A 357 2.06 12.64 -34.32
CA GLU A 357 1.45 13.78 -35.04
C GLU A 357 2.33 14.36 -36.17
N ASP A 358 3.61 14.00 -36.26
CA ASP A 358 4.55 14.60 -37.24
C ASP A 358 4.78 13.77 -38.52
N ALA A 359 4.06 12.65 -38.71
CA ALA A 359 4.16 11.84 -39.93
C ALA A 359 3.08 12.22 -40.96
N SER A 360 3.00 13.50 -41.31
CA SER A 360 2.33 13.95 -42.54
C SER A 360 3.38 14.49 -43.53
N THR A 361 4.36 13.64 -43.86
CA THR A 361 5.19 13.85 -45.06
C THR A 361 4.34 13.46 -46.27
N PRO A 362 4.01 14.38 -47.20
CA PRO A 362 3.31 13.98 -48.41
C PRO A 362 4.26 13.12 -49.24
N VAL A 363 3.88 11.87 -49.46
CA VAL A 363 4.52 11.00 -50.46
C VAL A 363 4.39 11.74 -51.80
N ARG A 364 5.52 12.27 -52.29
CA ARG A 364 5.64 12.76 -53.66
C ARG A 364 5.39 11.58 -54.59
N THR A 365 4.22 11.53 -55.22
CA THR A 365 4.03 10.74 -56.43
C THR A 365 4.31 11.64 -57.63
N SER A 366 5.36 11.30 -58.36
CA SER A 366 5.60 11.71 -59.75
C SER A 366 6.27 10.52 -60.45
N PRO A 367 6.10 10.34 -61.77
CA PRO A 367 5.49 11.25 -62.75
C PRO A 367 4.03 10.95 -63.07
#